data_AF-A0A803N701-F1
#
_entry.id   AF-A0A803N701-F1
#
_cell.length_a   1.000
_cell.length_b   1.000
_cell.length_c   1.000
_cell.angle_alpha   90.00
_cell.angle_beta   90.00
_cell.angle_gamma   90.00
#
_symmetry.space_group_name_H-M   'P 1'
#
loop_
_entity.id
_entity.type
_entity.pdbx_description
1 polymer ?
#
loop_
_entity_poly.entity_id
_entity_poly.type
_entity_poly.pdbx_seq_one_letter_code
_entity_poly.pdbx_strand_id
1 'polypeptide(L)'
;MALPSNCDENAPAVEITIDYLSSEDLKPLSDPDTQIQGLLEGLESKDWIKVCESLNDTRRLAIYHSTLLLPLLEPVVVVLVKAMKNPRSALCKTSIMAAADIFVAYRDKLLEPDFSGGFDNLLLQLLLKASQDKRFVCEEAEKTLKTMVQSITPLPLLHNLQKYARHSNPKVRAKAAVSISNCVSRMSFQDLQDFGLVSLVQVAANLLNDRLPEAREAARSITMSVYKSFTENDDQKPESWQIFCESNLPVLHGQSIIKITTTN
;
A
#
# COMPACT_ATOMS: atom_id res chain seq x y z
N MET A 1 -58.21 -22.38 31.01
CA MET A 1 -58.05 -21.09 30.30
C MET A 1 -56.65 -21.11 29.69
N ALA A 2 -56.54 -21.30 28.38
CA ALA A 2 -55.26 -21.34 27.68
C ALA A 2 -54.82 -19.90 27.36
N LEU A 3 -53.56 -19.57 27.62
CA LEU A 3 -52.92 -18.33 27.13
C LEU A 3 -52.31 -18.61 25.75
N PRO A 4 -52.36 -17.64 24.81
CA PRO A 4 -51.88 -17.86 23.46
C PRO A 4 -50.36 -17.82 23.38
N SER A 5 -49.81 -18.74 22.59
CA SER A 5 -48.42 -18.77 22.14
C SER A 5 -48.16 -17.56 21.25
N ASN A 6 -47.31 -16.63 21.70
CA ASN A 6 -46.82 -15.55 20.84
C ASN A 6 -45.67 -16.11 19.99
N CYS A 7 -46.00 -16.52 18.78
CA CYS A 7 -45.04 -16.72 17.71
C CYS A 7 -44.66 -15.34 17.16
N ASP A 8 -43.52 -14.80 17.55
CA ASP A 8 -42.88 -13.70 16.83
C ASP A 8 -41.54 -14.18 16.27
N GLU A 9 -41.62 -14.57 15.00
CA GLU A 9 -40.70 -14.24 13.92
C GLU A 9 -39.21 -14.05 14.28
N ASN A 10 -38.48 -15.17 14.29
CA ASN A 10 -37.08 -15.13 13.84
C ASN A 10 -37.08 -14.89 12.31
N ALA A 11 -37.27 -13.65 11.90
CA ALA A 11 -36.95 -13.24 10.54
C ALA A 11 -35.44 -13.47 10.33
N PRO A 12 -35.02 -14.22 9.30
CA PRO A 12 -33.60 -14.40 9.02
C PRO A 12 -32.99 -13.04 8.73
N ALA A 13 -31.91 -12.70 9.44
CA ALA A 13 -31.15 -11.49 9.16
C ALA A 13 -30.75 -11.52 7.69
N VAL A 14 -31.30 -10.58 6.90
CA VAL A 14 -30.97 -10.46 5.48
C VAL A 14 -29.47 -10.22 5.40
N GLU A 15 -28.75 -11.17 4.83
CA GLU A 15 -27.31 -11.05 4.61
C GLU A 15 -27.11 -10.04 3.47
N ILE A 16 -26.91 -8.78 3.84
CA ILE A 16 -26.71 -7.68 2.87
C ILE A 16 -25.35 -7.90 2.20
N THR A 17 -25.39 -8.36 0.95
CA THR A 17 -24.20 -8.55 0.12
C THR A 17 -23.84 -7.22 -0.55
N ILE A 18 -22.66 -6.71 -0.24
CA ILE A 18 -22.07 -5.59 -0.98
C ILE A 18 -21.49 -6.15 -2.28
N ASP A 19 -21.90 -5.61 -3.41
CA ASP A 19 -21.31 -5.92 -4.71
C ASP A 19 -19.94 -5.22 -4.86
N TYR A 20 -18.93 -5.98 -5.29
CA TYR A 20 -17.54 -5.50 -5.43
C TYR A 20 -17.19 -5.37 -6.91
N LEU A 21 -17.59 -4.27 -7.51
CA LEU A 21 -17.27 -3.98 -8.90
C LEU A 21 -15.78 -3.63 -9.06
N SER A 22 -15.14 -4.20 -10.09
CA SER A 22 -13.79 -3.81 -10.48
C SER A 22 -13.77 -2.34 -10.93
N SER A 23 -12.60 -1.71 -10.94
CA SER A 23 -12.47 -0.33 -11.40
C SER A 23 -12.82 -0.18 -12.88
N GLU A 24 -12.60 -1.22 -13.69
CA GLU A 24 -12.95 -1.26 -15.11
C GLU A 24 -14.46 -1.33 -15.36
N ASP A 25 -15.21 -1.90 -14.42
CA ASP A 25 -16.67 -2.08 -14.51
C ASP A 25 -17.48 -0.89 -13.95
N LEU A 26 -16.80 0.08 -13.33
CA LEU A 26 -17.45 1.28 -12.82
C LEU A 26 -17.96 2.16 -13.97
N LYS A 27 -18.99 2.95 -13.68
CA LYS A 27 -19.58 3.92 -14.62
C LYS A 27 -19.49 5.32 -14.03
N PRO A 28 -19.37 6.38 -14.87
CA PRO A 28 -19.38 7.75 -14.37
C PRO A 28 -20.65 8.09 -13.58
N LEU A 29 -20.59 9.13 -12.76
CA LEU A 29 -21.78 9.67 -12.10
C LEU A 29 -22.65 10.37 -13.16
N SER A 30 -23.98 10.25 -13.03
CA SER A 30 -24.91 10.95 -13.95
C SER A 30 -24.94 12.46 -13.75
N ASP A 31 -24.69 12.92 -12.51
CA ASP A 31 -24.64 14.33 -12.14
C ASP A 31 -23.57 14.52 -11.04
N PRO A 32 -22.27 14.58 -11.43
CA PRO A 32 -21.16 14.61 -10.48
C PRO A 32 -21.11 15.89 -9.65
N ASP A 33 -21.50 17.04 -10.21
CA ASP A 33 -21.48 18.34 -9.52
C ASP A 33 -22.47 18.40 -8.35
N THR A 34 -23.65 17.79 -8.50
CA THR A 34 -24.61 17.67 -7.40
C THR A 34 -24.17 16.60 -6.40
N GLN A 35 -23.74 15.43 -6.89
CA GLN A 35 -23.42 14.28 -6.02
C GLN A 35 -22.22 14.53 -5.12
N ILE A 36 -21.23 15.29 -5.57
CA ILE A 36 -20.06 15.60 -4.75
C ILE A 36 -20.39 16.43 -3.50
N GLN A 37 -21.46 17.24 -3.54
CA GLN A 37 -21.86 18.07 -2.39
C GLN A 37 -22.28 17.23 -1.18
N GLY A 38 -22.87 16.06 -1.40
CA GLY A 38 -23.29 15.12 -0.35
C GLY A 38 -22.26 14.03 -0.02
N LEU A 39 -21.08 14.05 -0.67
CA LEU A 39 -20.11 12.95 -0.56
C LEU A 39 -19.62 12.77 0.87
N LEU A 40 -19.18 13.86 1.52
CA LEU A 40 -18.64 13.80 2.88
C LEU A 40 -19.71 13.40 3.90
N GLU A 41 -20.94 13.90 3.76
CA GLU A 41 -22.05 13.50 4.63
C GLU A 41 -22.32 11.98 4.54
N GLY A 42 -22.32 11.44 3.32
CA GLY A 42 -22.49 9.99 3.11
C GLY A 42 -21.32 9.16 3.67
N LEU A 43 -20.09 9.63 3.50
CA LEU A 43 -18.88 9.01 4.04
C LEU A 43 -18.84 9.02 5.59
N GLU A 44 -19.44 10.04 6.21
CA GLU A 44 -19.51 10.18 7.68
C GLU A 44 -20.77 9.54 8.30
N SER A 45 -21.62 8.91 7.48
CA SER A 45 -22.85 8.25 7.93
C SER A 45 -22.60 7.21 9.02
N LYS A 46 -23.57 7.06 9.92
CA LYS A 46 -23.61 5.97 10.91
C LYS A 46 -24.03 4.64 10.27
N ASP A 47 -24.71 4.70 9.12
CA ASP A 47 -25.05 3.52 8.34
C ASP A 47 -23.86 3.11 7.47
N TRP A 48 -23.25 1.97 7.81
CA TRP A 48 -22.08 1.45 7.12
C TRP A 48 -22.37 1.10 5.65
N ILE A 49 -23.62 0.80 5.30
CA ILE A 49 -24.02 0.55 3.90
C ILE A 49 -23.92 1.86 3.13
N LYS A 50 -24.43 2.95 3.72
CA LYS A 50 -24.32 4.27 3.12
C LYS A 50 -22.86 4.69 2.92
N VAL A 51 -21.99 4.37 3.88
CA VAL A 51 -20.54 4.60 3.72
C VAL A 51 -19.96 3.77 2.56
N CYS A 52 -20.36 2.51 2.40
CA CYS A 52 -19.95 1.70 1.23
C CYS A 52 -20.41 2.30 -0.09
N GLU A 53 -21.64 2.80 -0.18
CA GLU A 53 -22.15 3.52 -1.36
C GLU A 53 -21.30 4.75 -1.67
N SER A 54 -21.06 5.60 -0.66
CA SER A 54 -20.26 6.81 -0.83
C SER A 54 -18.79 6.53 -1.14
N LEU A 55 -18.24 5.41 -0.67
CA LEU A 55 -16.91 4.94 -1.09
C LEU A 55 -16.92 4.50 -2.57
N ASN A 56 -17.99 3.86 -3.05
CA ASN A 56 -18.10 3.55 -4.48
C ASN A 56 -18.28 4.83 -5.33
N ASP A 57 -19.01 5.83 -4.84
CA ASP A 57 -19.06 7.13 -5.51
C ASP A 57 -17.71 7.85 -5.48
N THR A 58 -16.94 7.73 -4.38
CA THR A 58 -15.55 8.19 -4.32
C THR A 58 -14.69 7.54 -5.41
N ARG A 59 -14.84 6.23 -5.63
CA ARG A 59 -14.13 5.51 -6.72
C ARG A 59 -14.50 6.07 -8.09
N ARG A 60 -15.81 6.23 -8.35
CA ARG A 60 -16.32 6.78 -9.62
C ARG A 60 -15.84 8.22 -9.84
N LEU A 61 -15.82 9.04 -8.80
CA LEU A 61 -15.26 10.39 -8.84
C LEU A 61 -13.76 10.39 -9.10
N ALA A 62 -12.98 9.54 -8.42
CA ALA A 62 -11.54 9.44 -8.65
C ALA A 62 -11.21 9.04 -10.10
N ILE A 63 -11.97 8.10 -10.68
CA ILE A 63 -11.73 7.60 -12.05
C ILE A 63 -12.19 8.60 -13.12
N TYR A 64 -13.41 9.14 -13.00
CA TYR A 64 -14.05 9.92 -14.08
C TYR A 64 -14.08 11.43 -13.85
N HIS A 65 -13.89 11.88 -12.61
CA HIS A 65 -14.10 13.27 -12.19
C HIS A 65 -13.04 13.74 -11.16
N SER A 66 -11.79 13.31 -11.32
CA SER A 66 -10.73 13.50 -10.32
C SER A 66 -10.49 14.95 -9.90
N THR A 67 -10.69 15.90 -10.83
CA THR A 67 -10.61 17.34 -10.56
C THR A 67 -11.67 17.82 -9.57
N LEU A 68 -12.89 17.27 -9.62
CA LEU A 68 -13.95 17.63 -8.68
C LEU A 68 -13.64 17.11 -7.28
N LEU A 69 -13.08 15.89 -7.17
CA LEU A 69 -12.75 15.27 -5.89
C LEU A 69 -11.48 15.83 -5.24
N LEU A 70 -10.57 16.43 -6.01
CA LEU A 70 -9.28 16.93 -5.53
C LEU A 70 -9.38 17.86 -4.29
N PRO A 71 -10.28 18.85 -4.22
CA PRO A 71 -10.42 19.71 -3.03
C PRO A 71 -10.88 18.97 -1.77
N LEU A 72 -11.47 17.79 -1.92
CA LEU A 72 -11.97 16.94 -0.83
C LEU A 72 -11.06 15.74 -0.55
N LEU A 73 -9.89 15.66 -1.20
CA LEU A 73 -9.08 14.45 -1.17
C LEU A 73 -8.58 14.09 0.23
N GLU A 74 -8.10 15.08 0.98
CA GLU A 74 -7.59 14.88 2.35
C GLU A 74 -8.69 14.37 3.30
N PRO A 75 -9.86 15.04 3.45
CA PRO A 75 -10.92 14.53 4.32
C PRO A 75 -11.45 13.16 3.86
N VAL A 76 -11.49 12.90 2.54
CA VAL A 76 -11.84 11.59 2.00
C VAL A 76 -10.84 10.52 2.46
N VAL A 77 -9.54 10.77 2.35
CA VAL A 77 -8.51 9.80 2.79
C VAL A 77 -8.56 9.55 4.30
N VAL A 78 -8.85 10.57 5.11
CA VAL A 78 -9.09 10.40 6.56
C VAL A 78 -10.25 9.42 6.81
N VAL A 79 -11.36 9.56 6.07
CA VAL A 79 -12.49 8.64 6.21
C VAL A 79 -12.16 7.25 5.69
N LEU A 80 -11.42 7.10 4.58
CA LEU A 80 -10.94 5.80 4.10
C LEU A 80 -10.14 5.08 5.20
N VAL A 81 -9.17 5.77 5.81
CA VAL A 81 -8.37 5.21 6.92
C VAL A 81 -9.25 4.74 8.09
N LYS A 82 -10.30 5.51 8.42
CA LYS A 82 -11.29 5.12 9.44
C LYS A 82 -12.10 3.89 9.01
N ALA A 83 -12.56 3.84 7.77
CA ALA A 83 -13.31 2.72 7.20
C ALA A 83 -12.48 1.43 7.13
N MET A 84 -11.19 1.52 6.79
CA MET A 84 -10.26 0.38 6.83
C MET A 84 -10.14 -0.22 8.23
N LYS A 85 -10.20 0.59 9.28
CA LYS A 85 -10.12 0.13 10.68
C LYS A 85 -11.42 -0.52 11.17
N ASN A 86 -12.52 -0.42 10.43
CA ASN A 86 -13.81 -0.99 10.83
C ASN A 86 -13.76 -2.54 10.85
N PRO A 87 -14.44 -3.20 11.81
CA PRO A 87 -14.49 -4.67 11.87
C PRO A 87 -15.25 -5.32 10.71
N ARG A 88 -16.13 -4.57 10.02
CA ARG A 88 -16.86 -5.08 8.86
C ARG A 88 -15.94 -5.20 7.66
N SER A 89 -15.72 -6.44 7.19
CA SER A 89 -14.84 -6.68 6.05
C SER A 89 -15.33 -6.05 4.75
N ALA A 90 -16.64 -5.89 4.57
CA ALA A 90 -17.18 -5.25 3.40
C ALA A 90 -16.74 -3.78 3.33
N LEU A 91 -16.99 -3.03 4.39
CA LEU A 91 -16.56 -1.63 4.49
C LEU A 91 -15.04 -1.48 4.38
N CYS A 92 -14.29 -2.35 5.05
CA CYS A 92 -12.83 -2.35 4.96
C CYS A 92 -12.34 -2.61 3.53
N LYS A 93 -12.90 -3.61 2.83
CA LYS A 93 -12.50 -3.93 1.46
C LYS A 93 -12.89 -2.82 0.48
N THR A 94 -14.11 -2.30 0.55
CA THR A 94 -14.56 -1.19 -0.31
C THR A 94 -13.68 0.04 -0.14
N SER A 95 -13.25 0.33 1.10
CA SER A 95 -12.31 1.43 1.35
C SER A 95 -10.91 1.18 0.78
N ILE A 96 -10.43 -0.07 0.76
CA ILE A 96 -9.15 -0.44 0.14
C ILE A 96 -9.24 -0.31 -1.39
N MET A 97 -10.35 -0.75 -2.00
CA MET A 97 -10.60 -0.54 -3.43
C MET A 97 -10.65 0.94 -3.79
N ALA A 98 -11.27 1.78 -2.94
CA ALA A 98 -11.24 3.23 -3.10
C ALA A 98 -9.83 3.83 -3.03
N ALA A 99 -8.97 3.33 -2.12
CA ALA A 99 -7.57 3.74 -2.06
C ALA A 99 -6.81 3.38 -3.35
N ALA A 100 -7.07 2.21 -3.95
CA ALA A 100 -6.46 1.82 -5.22
C ALA A 100 -6.79 2.81 -6.34
N ASP A 101 -8.06 3.19 -6.48
CA ASP A 101 -8.50 4.16 -7.50
C ASP A 101 -7.92 5.56 -7.25
N ILE A 102 -7.80 5.97 -5.98
CA ILE A 102 -7.12 7.22 -5.59
C ILE A 102 -5.64 7.20 -5.98
N PHE A 103 -4.91 6.10 -5.76
CA PHE A 103 -3.50 6.01 -6.16
C PHE A 103 -3.32 6.18 -7.67
N VAL A 104 -4.21 5.59 -8.47
CA VAL A 104 -4.17 5.70 -9.94
C VAL A 104 -4.51 7.13 -10.39
N ALA A 105 -5.51 7.74 -9.78
CA ALA A 105 -6.02 9.06 -10.16
C ALA A 105 -5.06 10.21 -9.79
N TYR A 106 -4.47 10.16 -8.59
CA TYR A 106 -3.72 11.29 -8.03
C TYR A 106 -2.19 11.11 -8.04
N ARG A 107 -1.70 9.87 -8.05
CA ARG A 107 -0.27 9.55 -8.21
C ARG A 107 0.62 10.37 -7.24
N ASP A 108 1.62 11.07 -7.76
CA ASP A 108 2.59 11.87 -6.99
C ASP A 108 1.97 13.03 -6.22
N LYS A 109 0.76 13.49 -6.58
CA LYS A 109 0.04 14.52 -5.80
C LYS A 109 -0.22 14.08 -4.36
N LEU A 110 -0.30 12.77 -4.13
CA LEU A 110 -0.46 12.19 -2.80
C LEU A 110 0.81 12.30 -1.93
N LEU A 111 1.94 12.70 -2.53
CA LEU A 111 3.20 12.89 -1.83
C LEU A 111 3.55 14.38 -1.64
N GLU A 112 2.70 15.29 -2.13
CA GLU A 112 2.89 16.72 -1.94
C GLU A 112 2.82 17.09 -0.44
N PRO A 113 3.62 18.06 0.03
CA PRO A 113 3.68 18.42 1.46
C PRO A 113 2.31 18.71 2.07
N ASP A 114 1.44 19.36 1.29
CA ASP A 114 0.08 19.77 1.70
C ASP A 114 -0.88 18.58 1.91
N PHE A 115 -0.51 17.38 1.45
CA PHE A 115 -1.28 16.13 1.60
C PHE A 115 -0.57 15.08 2.50
N SER A 116 0.66 15.35 2.91
CA SER A 116 1.57 14.32 3.45
C SER A 116 1.05 13.59 4.70
N GLY A 117 0.23 14.24 5.54
CA GLY A 117 -0.35 13.66 6.76
C GLY A 117 -1.38 12.54 6.50
N GLY A 118 -2.20 12.69 5.45
CA GLY A 118 -3.19 11.69 5.04
C GLY A 118 -2.53 10.45 4.43
N PHE A 119 -1.50 10.65 3.59
CA PHE A 119 -0.82 9.56 2.90
C PHE A 119 -0.12 8.58 3.85
N ASP A 120 0.61 9.09 4.86
CA ASP A 120 1.33 8.25 5.81
C ASP A 120 0.42 7.31 6.59
N ASN A 121 -0.73 7.84 7.03
CA ASN A 121 -1.75 7.05 7.73
C ASN A 121 -2.37 5.99 6.81
N LEU A 122 -2.67 6.36 5.56
CA LEU A 122 -3.20 5.45 4.56
C LEU A 122 -2.23 4.31 4.26
N LEU A 123 -0.96 4.63 4.04
CA LEU A 123 0.10 3.66 3.78
C LEU A 123 0.26 2.67 4.94
N LEU A 124 0.36 3.18 6.18
CA LEU A 124 0.45 2.31 7.36
C LEU A 124 -0.78 1.41 7.48
N GLN A 125 -1.99 1.93 7.27
CA GLN A 125 -3.19 1.09 7.33
C GLN A 125 -3.22 0.02 6.25
N LEU A 126 -2.83 0.32 5.01
CA LEU A 126 -2.74 -0.67 3.94
C LEU A 126 -1.74 -1.79 4.28
N LEU A 127 -0.56 -1.44 4.81
CA LEU A 127 0.42 -2.42 5.25
C LEU A 127 -0.13 -3.32 6.36
N LEU A 128 -0.86 -2.75 7.33
CA LEU A 128 -1.52 -3.52 8.39
C LEU A 128 -2.60 -4.45 7.83
N LYS A 129 -3.38 -3.99 6.83
CA LYS A 129 -4.43 -4.80 6.20
C LYS A 129 -3.89 -5.88 5.27
N ALA A 130 -2.73 -5.67 4.66
CA ALA A 130 -1.98 -6.69 3.96
C ALA A 130 -1.25 -7.67 4.91
N SER A 131 -1.31 -7.46 6.23
CA SER A 131 -0.60 -8.28 7.23
C SER A 131 -1.53 -9.13 8.11
N GLN A 132 -2.83 -9.17 7.82
CA GLN A 132 -3.80 -9.91 8.63
C GLN A 132 -4.15 -11.28 8.03
N ASP A 133 -4.81 -12.11 8.82
CA ASP A 133 -5.12 -13.49 8.42
C ASP A 133 -6.41 -13.62 7.60
N LYS A 134 -7.25 -12.57 7.54
CA LYS A 134 -8.47 -12.58 6.72
C LYS A 134 -8.14 -12.37 5.24
N ARG A 135 -7.96 -13.49 4.53
CA ARG A 135 -7.57 -13.57 3.12
C ARG A 135 -8.29 -12.56 2.21
N PHE A 136 -9.62 -12.49 2.29
CA PHE A 136 -10.43 -11.60 1.45
C PHE A 136 -10.04 -10.12 1.48
N VAL A 137 -9.63 -9.61 2.65
CA VAL A 137 -9.20 -8.22 2.82
C VAL A 137 -7.69 -8.09 2.58
N CYS A 138 -6.92 -9.10 3.00
CA CYS A 138 -5.48 -9.14 2.81
C CYS A 138 -5.09 -9.09 1.32
N GLU A 139 -5.73 -9.91 0.48
CA GLU A 139 -5.46 -9.96 -0.96
C GLU A 139 -5.78 -8.62 -1.64
N GLU A 140 -6.88 -7.96 -1.25
CA GLU A 140 -7.21 -6.63 -1.80
C GLU A 140 -6.20 -5.57 -1.35
N ALA A 141 -5.73 -5.62 -0.11
CA ALA A 141 -4.71 -4.70 0.39
C ALA A 141 -3.37 -4.91 -0.32
N GLU A 142 -2.96 -6.15 -0.57
CA GLU A 142 -1.75 -6.48 -1.32
C GLU A 142 -1.84 -6.02 -2.78
N LYS A 143 -2.99 -6.26 -3.43
CA LYS A 143 -3.27 -5.74 -4.78
C LYS A 143 -3.17 -4.21 -4.79
N THR A 144 -3.74 -3.55 -3.80
CA THR A 144 -3.71 -2.08 -3.67
C THR A 144 -2.31 -1.53 -3.44
N LEU A 145 -1.48 -2.19 -2.62
CA LEU A 145 -0.07 -1.84 -2.45
C LEU A 145 0.70 -1.97 -3.77
N LYS A 146 0.41 -3.00 -4.58
CA LYS A 146 0.99 -3.15 -5.92
C LYS A 146 0.56 -2.02 -6.85
N THR A 147 -0.74 -1.68 -6.87
CA THR A 147 -1.26 -0.54 -7.63
C THR A 147 -0.58 0.76 -7.22
N MET A 148 -0.46 1.04 -5.92
CA MET A 148 0.24 2.21 -5.40
C MET A 148 1.67 2.31 -5.94
N VAL A 149 2.44 1.22 -5.83
CA VAL A 149 3.79 1.19 -6.36
C VAL A 149 3.74 1.48 -7.86
N GLN A 150 2.90 0.80 -8.63
CA GLN A 150 2.81 0.99 -10.09
C GLN A 150 2.41 2.40 -10.53
N SER A 151 1.59 3.12 -9.75
CA SER A 151 1.03 4.42 -10.12
C SER A 151 1.91 5.62 -9.70
N ILE A 152 2.63 5.50 -8.59
CA ILE A 152 3.44 6.58 -8.01
C ILE A 152 4.90 6.45 -8.48
N THR A 153 5.58 7.59 -8.63
CA THR A 153 6.99 7.65 -8.99
C THR A 153 7.85 6.95 -7.92
N PRO A 154 8.75 6.02 -8.29
CA PRO A 154 9.43 5.14 -7.33
C PRO A 154 10.24 5.87 -6.24
N LEU A 155 11.01 6.90 -6.61
CA LEU A 155 11.95 7.57 -5.71
C LEU A 155 11.27 8.25 -4.50
N PRO A 156 10.31 9.17 -4.69
CA PRO A 156 9.62 9.80 -3.57
C PRO A 156 8.75 8.79 -2.79
N LEU A 157 8.19 7.76 -3.43
CA LEU A 157 7.49 6.69 -2.72
C LEU A 157 8.42 5.87 -1.83
N LEU A 158 9.63 5.57 -2.29
CA LEU A 158 10.63 4.83 -1.52
C LEU A 158 11.02 5.56 -0.23
N HIS A 159 11.17 6.90 -0.28
CA HIS A 159 11.42 7.71 0.91
C HIS A 159 10.33 7.59 1.97
N ASN A 160 9.08 7.39 1.56
CA ASN A 160 7.95 7.16 2.47
C ASN A 160 7.90 5.71 2.99
N LEU A 161 8.25 4.73 2.15
CA LEU A 161 8.20 3.31 2.50
C LEU A 161 9.32 2.86 3.45
N GLN A 162 10.53 3.41 3.31
CA GLN A 162 11.74 2.90 4.00
C GLN A 162 11.61 2.81 5.53
N LYS A 163 10.84 3.70 6.16
CA LYS A 163 10.63 3.68 7.63
C LYS A 163 9.91 2.41 8.09
N TYR A 164 9.08 1.80 7.24
CA TYR A 164 8.35 0.58 7.56
C TYR A 164 9.18 -0.69 7.42
N ALA A 165 10.36 -0.64 6.78
CA ALA A 165 11.31 -1.75 6.74
C ALA A 165 11.88 -2.08 8.13
N ARG A 166 11.74 -1.18 9.12
CA ARG A 166 12.15 -1.38 10.52
C ARG A 166 10.97 -1.46 11.49
N HIS A 167 9.76 -1.63 10.99
CA HIS A 167 8.56 -1.70 11.83
C HIS A 167 8.63 -2.85 12.84
N SER A 168 8.05 -2.70 14.04
CA SER A 168 8.14 -3.74 15.08
C SER A 168 7.45 -5.06 14.70
N ASN A 169 6.31 -4.97 13.99
CA ASN A 169 5.58 -6.12 13.45
C ASN A 169 6.28 -6.73 12.21
N PRO A 170 6.73 -8.00 12.25
CA PRO A 170 7.39 -8.65 11.11
C PRO A 170 6.53 -8.76 9.86
N LYS A 171 5.20 -8.98 9.98
CA LYS A 171 4.30 -9.06 8.82
C LYS A 171 4.26 -7.73 8.06
N VAL A 172 4.20 -6.61 8.80
CA VAL A 172 4.27 -5.26 8.21
C VAL A 172 5.62 -5.03 7.53
N ARG A 173 6.73 -5.41 8.17
CA ARG A 173 8.07 -5.30 7.55
C ARG A 173 8.15 -6.08 6.25
N ALA A 174 7.62 -7.29 6.19
CA ALA A 174 7.61 -8.10 4.97
C ALA A 174 6.81 -7.45 3.84
N LYS A 175 5.63 -6.90 4.12
CA LYS A 175 4.85 -6.19 3.10
C LYS A 175 5.53 -4.90 2.64
N ALA A 176 6.13 -4.14 3.55
CA ALA A 176 6.92 -2.97 3.21
C ALA A 176 8.15 -3.33 2.36
N ALA A 177 8.86 -4.40 2.71
CA ALA A 177 10.01 -4.89 1.96
C ALA A 177 9.65 -5.24 0.51
N VAL A 178 8.52 -5.93 0.29
CA VAL A 178 8.02 -6.22 -1.06
C VAL A 178 7.71 -4.94 -1.83
N SER A 179 7.00 -3.97 -1.23
CA SER A 179 6.74 -2.68 -1.86
C SER A 179 8.02 -1.91 -2.19
N ILE A 180 9.01 -1.92 -1.31
CA ILE A 180 10.33 -1.30 -1.52
C ILE A 180 11.05 -1.96 -2.69
N SER A 181 11.12 -3.29 -2.70
CA SER A 181 11.75 -4.05 -3.79
C SER A 181 11.10 -3.75 -5.14
N ASN A 182 9.77 -3.59 -5.17
CA ASN A 182 9.04 -3.23 -6.39
C ASN A 182 9.27 -1.77 -6.81
N CYS A 183 9.57 -0.85 -5.88
CA CYS A 183 10.00 0.51 -6.22
C CYS A 183 11.41 0.47 -6.82
N VAL A 184 12.34 -0.19 -6.13
CA VAL A 184 13.75 -0.31 -6.54
C VAL A 184 13.90 -0.98 -7.91
N SER A 185 13.07 -1.98 -8.24
CA SER A 185 13.12 -2.63 -9.57
C SER A 185 12.63 -1.75 -10.72
N ARG A 186 11.94 -0.64 -10.43
CA ARG A 186 11.44 0.34 -11.40
C ARG A 186 12.31 1.61 -11.48
N MET A 187 13.34 1.70 -10.65
CA MET A 187 14.26 2.83 -10.61
C MET A 187 15.33 2.72 -11.69
N SER A 188 15.69 3.86 -12.27
CA SER A 188 16.89 3.98 -13.11
C SER A 188 18.17 3.94 -12.26
N PHE A 189 19.33 3.82 -12.90
CA PHE A 189 20.61 3.97 -12.22
C PHE A 189 20.69 5.29 -11.45
N GLN A 190 20.25 6.40 -12.07
CA GLN A 190 20.28 7.72 -11.44
C GLN A 190 19.37 7.77 -10.19
N ASP A 191 18.16 7.22 -10.26
CA ASP A 191 17.25 7.18 -9.09
C ASP A 191 17.86 6.42 -7.90
N LEU A 192 18.57 5.31 -8.17
CA LEU A 192 19.24 4.52 -7.13
C LEU A 192 20.42 5.28 -6.51
N GLN A 193 21.16 6.04 -7.31
CA GLN A 193 22.23 6.93 -6.84
C GLN A 193 21.66 8.08 -6.01
N ASP A 194 20.59 8.71 -6.49
CA ASP A 194 19.92 9.84 -5.84
C ASP A 194 19.34 9.45 -4.48
N PHE A 195 18.76 8.25 -4.38
CA PHE A 195 18.34 7.71 -3.09
C PHE A 195 19.53 7.36 -2.17
N GLY A 196 20.62 6.87 -2.77
CA GLY A 196 21.84 6.45 -2.10
C GLY A 196 21.96 4.92 -1.97
N LEU A 197 22.94 4.35 -2.67
CA LEU A 197 23.22 2.92 -2.66
C LEU A 197 23.56 2.38 -1.26
N VAL A 198 24.22 3.19 -0.42
CA VAL A 198 24.53 2.84 0.98
C VAL A 198 23.24 2.64 1.78
N SER A 199 22.27 3.53 1.64
CA SER A 199 20.97 3.42 2.31
C SER A 199 20.23 2.16 1.86
N LEU A 200 20.22 1.86 0.56
CA LEU A 200 19.57 0.67 0.00
C LEU A 200 20.21 -0.62 0.51
N VAL A 201 21.54 -0.72 0.52
CA VAL A 201 22.23 -1.92 0.99
C VAL A 201 22.02 -2.14 2.49
N GLN A 202 21.93 -1.06 3.28
CA GLN A 202 21.58 -1.14 4.69
C GLN A 202 20.13 -1.60 4.91
N VAL A 203 19.18 -1.14 4.09
CA VAL A 203 17.80 -1.65 4.12
C VAL A 203 17.77 -3.14 3.81
N ALA A 204 18.42 -3.57 2.72
CA ALA A 204 18.49 -4.98 2.33
C ALA A 204 19.14 -5.85 3.42
N ALA A 205 20.29 -5.42 3.97
CA ALA A 205 20.99 -6.15 5.01
C ALA A 205 20.14 -6.42 6.26
N ASN A 206 19.35 -5.41 6.70
CA ASN A 206 18.44 -5.58 7.82
C ASN A 206 17.31 -6.57 7.52
N LEU A 207 16.77 -6.54 6.30
CA LEU A 207 15.67 -7.40 5.88
C LEU A 207 16.09 -8.85 5.59
N LEU A 208 17.36 -9.10 5.23
CA LEU A 208 17.88 -10.46 5.01
C LEU A 208 17.84 -11.35 6.26
N ASN A 209 17.89 -10.74 7.43
CA ASN A 209 17.79 -11.42 8.72
C ASN A 209 16.36 -11.43 9.29
N ASP A 210 15.36 -10.99 8.51
CA ASP A 210 13.98 -10.99 8.96
C ASP A 210 13.46 -12.43 9.14
N ARG A 211 12.48 -12.59 10.03
CA ARG A 211 11.82 -13.86 10.33
C ARG A 211 10.98 -14.35 9.17
N LEU A 212 10.38 -13.45 8.38
CA LEU A 212 9.50 -13.83 7.28
C LEU A 212 10.26 -14.03 5.96
N PRO A 213 9.98 -15.12 5.23
CA PRO A 213 10.66 -15.42 3.96
C PRO A 213 10.42 -14.33 2.90
N GLU A 214 9.24 -13.72 2.85
CA GLU A 214 8.93 -12.69 1.86
C GLU A 214 9.82 -11.45 2.03
N ALA A 215 10.13 -11.07 3.27
CA ALA A 215 11.05 -9.96 3.56
C ALA A 215 12.47 -10.28 3.08
N ARG A 216 12.94 -11.50 3.34
CA ARG A 216 14.28 -11.95 2.91
C ARG A 216 14.40 -12.01 1.39
N GLU A 217 13.35 -12.42 0.71
CA GLU A 217 13.34 -12.50 -0.76
C GLU A 217 13.34 -11.12 -1.41
N ALA A 218 12.53 -10.20 -0.89
CA ALA A 218 12.59 -8.80 -1.30
C ALA A 218 13.98 -8.20 -1.06
N ALA A 219 14.64 -8.54 0.05
CA ALA A 219 15.99 -8.07 0.34
C ALA A 219 17.05 -8.58 -0.65
N ARG A 220 16.95 -9.83 -1.12
CA ARG A 220 17.81 -10.35 -2.19
C ARG A 220 17.60 -9.59 -3.49
N SER A 221 16.34 -9.31 -3.84
CA SER A 221 16.01 -8.54 -5.04
C SER A 221 16.58 -7.12 -4.98
N ILE A 222 16.42 -6.42 -3.84
CA ILE A 222 17.03 -5.10 -3.62
C ILE A 222 18.56 -5.18 -3.75
N THR A 223 19.19 -6.17 -3.11
CA THR A 223 20.64 -6.38 -3.17
C THR A 223 21.12 -6.52 -4.62
N MET A 224 20.43 -7.31 -5.43
CA MET A 224 20.78 -7.50 -6.84
C MET A 224 20.64 -6.22 -7.66
N SER A 225 19.60 -5.41 -7.41
CA SER A 225 19.46 -4.09 -8.07
C SER A 225 20.59 -3.14 -7.69
N VAL A 226 20.95 -3.07 -6.40
CA VAL A 226 22.06 -2.23 -5.91
C VAL A 226 23.39 -2.70 -6.51
N TYR A 227 23.65 -4.00 -6.52
CA TYR A 227 24.86 -4.57 -7.11
C TYR A 227 24.99 -4.24 -8.61
N LYS A 228 23.91 -4.45 -9.38
CA LYS A 228 23.90 -4.13 -10.81
C LYS A 228 24.15 -2.66 -11.07
N SER A 229 23.53 -1.78 -10.30
CA SER A 229 23.77 -0.34 -10.38
C SER A 229 25.22 0.00 -10.00
N PHE A 230 25.71 -0.46 -8.86
CA PHE A 230 27.07 -0.19 -8.39
C PHE A 230 28.15 -0.62 -9.39
N THR A 231 27.94 -1.74 -10.08
CA THR A 231 28.92 -2.38 -10.97
C THR A 231 28.68 -2.13 -12.46
N GLU A 232 27.80 -1.19 -12.83
CA GLU A 232 27.40 -0.97 -14.22
C GLU A 232 28.59 -0.65 -15.14
N ASN A 233 29.58 0.10 -14.64
CA ASN A 233 30.77 0.56 -15.39
C ASN A 233 32.11 0.17 -14.74
N ASP A 234 32.13 -0.85 -13.88
CA ASP A 234 33.34 -1.29 -13.19
C ASP A 234 33.86 -2.61 -13.76
N ASP A 235 35.14 -2.70 -14.15
CA ASP A 235 35.76 -3.95 -14.61
C ASP A 235 36.22 -4.85 -13.44
N GLN A 236 36.34 -4.29 -12.22
CA GLN A 236 36.72 -4.98 -10.97
C GLN A 236 35.48 -5.19 -10.06
N LYS A 237 34.37 -5.63 -10.66
CA LYS A 237 33.04 -5.76 -10.02
C LYS A 237 33.08 -6.49 -8.67
N PRO A 238 33.75 -7.65 -8.52
CA PRO A 238 33.71 -8.41 -7.27
C PRO A 238 34.48 -7.73 -6.14
N GLU A 239 35.69 -7.23 -6.39
CA GLU A 239 36.52 -6.60 -5.35
C GLU A 239 35.91 -5.27 -4.88
N SER A 240 35.49 -4.41 -5.81
CA SER A 240 34.87 -3.12 -5.48
C SER A 240 33.58 -3.29 -4.68
N TRP A 241 32.75 -4.28 -5.04
CA TRP A 241 31.53 -4.59 -4.31
C TRP A 241 31.81 -5.10 -2.89
N GLN A 242 32.82 -5.96 -2.73
CA GLN A 242 33.23 -6.45 -1.42
C GLN A 242 33.66 -5.29 -0.52
N ILE A 243 34.55 -4.42 -1.01
CA ILE A 243 35.02 -3.24 -0.26
C ILE A 243 33.85 -2.32 0.10
N PHE A 244 32.92 -2.09 -0.83
CA PHE A 244 31.71 -1.31 -0.59
C PHE A 244 30.87 -1.90 0.54
N CYS A 245 30.63 -3.20 0.54
CA CYS A 245 29.85 -3.87 1.58
C CYS A 245 30.55 -3.82 2.94
N GLU A 246 31.85 -4.14 2.99
CA GLU A 246 32.64 -4.14 4.23
C GLU A 246 32.76 -2.74 4.85
N SER A 247 32.79 -1.69 4.02
CA SER A 247 32.88 -0.31 4.49
C SER A 247 31.57 0.25 5.02
N ASN A 248 30.42 -0.29 4.61
CA ASN A 248 29.10 0.30 4.86
C ASN A 248 28.17 -0.56 5.74
N LEU A 249 28.58 -1.79 6.06
CA LEU A 249 27.78 -2.75 6.82
C LEU A 249 28.58 -3.41 7.95
N PRO A 250 27.92 -3.81 9.05
CA PRO A 250 28.53 -4.70 10.03
C PRO A 250 29.01 -6.00 9.37
N VAL A 251 30.12 -6.58 9.87
CA VAL A 251 30.82 -7.73 9.27
C VAL A 251 29.86 -8.86 8.82
N LEU A 252 28.96 -9.30 9.70
CA LEU A 252 28.02 -10.40 9.39
C LEU A 252 26.99 -10.02 8.31
N HIS A 253 26.54 -8.77 8.31
CA HIS A 253 25.65 -8.24 7.28
C HIS A 253 26.36 -8.13 5.93
N GLY A 254 27.59 -7.60 5.92
CA GLY A 254 28.43 -7.51 4.72
C GLY A 254 28.64 -8.87 4.07
N GLN A 255 29.07 -9.87 4.85
CA GLN A 255 29.25 -11.25 4.35
C GLN A 255 27.97 -11.84 3.75
N SER A 256 26.81 -11.59 4.38
CA SER A 256 25.52 -12.09 3.89
C SER A 256 25.12 -11.44 2.56
N ILE A 257 25.36 -10.13 2.42
CA ILE A 257 25.08 -9.36 1.20
C ILE A 257 26.01 -9.79 0.06
N ILE A 258 27.32 -9.88 0.31
CA ILE A 258 28.31 -10.32 -0.67
C ILE A 258 27.96 -11.72 -1.21
N LYS A 259 27.55 -12.64 -0.33
CA LYS A 259 27.20 -14.00 -0.73
C LYS A 259 26.09 -14.05 -1.79
N ILE A 260 25.08 -13.19 -1.68
CA ILE A 260 23.93 -13.14 -2.60
C ILE A 260 24.36 -12.84 -4.03
N THR A 261 25.32 -11.94 -4.21
CA THR A 261 25.79 -11.53 -5.54
C THR A 261 26.78 -12.52 -6.14
N THR A 262 27.39 -13.38 -5.32
CA THR A 262 28.34 -14.42 -5.77
C THR A 262 27.70 -15.80 -6.02
N THR A 263 26.44 -16.01 -5.64
CA THR A 263 25.76 -17.32 -5.80
C THR A 263 24.90 -17.45 -7.06
N ASN A 264 24.99 -16.50 -7.99
CA ASN A 264 24.25 -16.49 -9.26
C ASN A 264 25.17 -16.63 -10.46
#